data_AF-A0A1B6F536-F1
#
_entry.id   AF-A0A1B6F536-F1
#
_cell.length_a   1.000
_cell.length_b   1.000
_cell.length_c   1.000
_cell.angle_alpha   90.00
_cell.angle_beta   90.00
_cell.angle_gamma   90.00
#
_symmetry.space_group_name_H-M   'P 1'
#
loop_
_entity.id
_entity.type
_entity.pdbx_description
1 polymer ?
#
loop_
_entity_poly.entity_id
_entity_poly.type
_entity_poly.pdbx_seq_one_letter_code
_entity_poly.pdbx_strand_id
1 'polypeptide(L)'
;MPVSVSSYHTESSSRVGSSYSPSIYRSSLPPPFRSTSSFTSYRSTSGLDDGYSSSRNKSDTSDSYSSSSKRDYSKSRSSSSVDSVLKSNLSSRRTSTSSYTSSTFDISQYSPQNYVAGSSRSSAITSNRPSRSTYSSLRDSGYVPSPSLRASRYSEQDTERESLTQSKTKTSQDQGGLTGLSNIGNTCFLNAIVQCLSNTKVILEYVTNKGYVSEIRTSAKASLMKCFADLIRGLWQGGISSITIHTFKKEVDVYAPRFLGYAQQDAQEFLRYLLEGLHDELNRVTSQSRNLTEEIDDDLSDSVKAVETWKRYLRFDNSKIVDTFGGLLKSTLECTHCGHCSTTFEPFWDLSLPIPHTSRTGKLLLSQCFDLFTKEEVLDGDEMPTCSKCNTRRKCKKRILIQKFPEVLVIHLKRFSLGGRSYKVESIIDFPVSNLDVAAYSADRQLQNLGYDLYAVVNHNGTCYTGHYTAYCKHPYSGEWHSFNDLSVRPISPETHNKQDAYVLFYEQNQSTNL
;
A
#
# COMPACT_ATOMS: atom_id res chain seq x y z
N MET A 1 -38.66 59.13 26.72
CA MET A 1 -37.44 59.48 27.49
C MET A 1 -36.31 58.55 27.05
N PRO A 2 -35.09 59.07 26.77
CA PRO A 2 -34.48 58.73 25.48
C PRO A 2 -32.93 58.58 25.44
N VAL A 3 -32.43 58.45 24.20
CA VAL A 3 -31.08 58.74 23.64
C VAL A 3 -29.95 57.69 23.79
N SER A 4 -29.27 57.54 22.64
CA SER A 4 -28.00 56.85 22.39
C SER A 4 -26.80 57.83 22.53
N VAL A 5 -25.75 57.68 21.71
CA VAL A 5 -24.58 58.59 21.52
C VAL A 5 -23.53 58.44 22.63
N SER A 6 -22.28 57.96 22.44
CA SER A 6 -21.26 58.00 21.36
C SER A 6 -20.20 59.10 21.52
N SER A 7 -18.93 58.67 21.50
CA SER A 7 -17.73 59.36 20.95
C SER A 7 -17.34 60.78 21.42
N TYR A 8 -16.06 60.99 21.79
CA TYR A 8 -15.02 61.58 20.90
C TYR A 8 -13.68 61.92 21.63
N HIS A 9 -12.63 62.15 20.82
CA HIS A 9 -11.30 62.75 21.10
C HIS A 9 -10.34 62.03 22.09
N THR A 10 -9.07 61.71 21.83
CA THR A 10 -7.95 62.16 20.94
C THR A 10 -6.98 63.21 21.52
N GLU A 11 -5.71 63.11 21.09
CA GLU A 11 -4.55 63.98 21.33
C GLU A 11 -3.80 63.87 22.68
N SER A 12 -2.51 64.20 22.81
CA SER A 12 -1.35 63.99 21.90
C SER A 12 -0.02 64.25 22.64
N SER A 13 1.12 63.64 22.22
CA SER A 13 2.51 64.04 22.52
C SER A 13 3.00 64.07 24.01
N SER A 14 4.30 64.02 24.35
CA SER A 14 5.52 63.59 23.64
C SER A 14 6.78 63.51 24.56
N ARG A 15 7.54 62.41 24.48
CA ARG A 15 9.00 62.27 24.85
C ARG A 15 9.35 62.56 26.35
N VAL A 16 10.53 62.25 26.93
CA VAL A 16 11.89 61.88 26.46
C VAL A 16 12.57 60.85 27.41
N GLY A 17 13.26 59.84 26.86
CA GLY A 17 14.44 59.17 27.49
C GLY A 17 14.22 58.13 28.61
N SER A 18 15.16 57.21 28.89
CA SER A 18 16.38 56.85 28.14
C SER A 18 17.00 55.49 28.58
N SER A 19 17.91 54.96 27.74
CA SER A 19 19.04 54.06 28.05
C SER A 19 18.90 52.50 27.98
N TYR A 20 20.04 51.91 27.59
CA TYR A 20 20.46 50.49 27.55
C TYR A 20 19.91 49.51 26.49
N SER A 21 20.69 49.40 25.41
CA SER A 21 21.00 48.15 24.69
C SER A 21 22.52 47.87 24.89
N PRO A 22 23.06 46.66 24.64
CA PRO A 22 23.26 46.16 23.27
C PRO A 22 23.01 44.65 23.06
N SER A 23 23.15 44.25 21.79
CA SER A 23 23.26 42.87 21.26
C SER A 23 24.58 42.18 21.71
N ILE A 24 24.95 40.93 21.38
CA ILE A 24 24.73 40.07 20.20
C ILE A 24 24.83 38.58 20.62
N TYR A 25 24.02 37.67 20.03
CA TYR A 25 24.50 36.48 19.27
C TYR A 25 23.37 35.52 18.86
N ARG A 26 23.40 35.08 17.59
CA ARG A 26 22.67 33.90 17.12
C ARG A 26 23.54 32.66 17.35
N SER A 27 22.95 31.60 17.87
CA SER A 27 23.38 30.21 17.64
C SER A 27 22.19 29.42 17.09
N SER A 28 22.45 28.37 16.32
CA SER A 28 21.45 27.66 15.51
C SER A 28 21.50 26.16 15.73
N LEU A 29 20.41 25.48 15.33
CA LEU A 29 20.19 24.01 15.25
C LEU A 29 19.71 23.33 16.55
N PRO A 30 18.91 22.24 16.46
CA PRO A 30 18.08 21.76 15.34
C PRO A 30 16.58 21.60 15.68
N PRO A 31 15.66 21.76 14.70
CA PRO A 31 14.26 21.31 14.83
C PRO A 31 14.12 19.78 14.58
N PRO A 32 13.02 19.14 15.03
CA PRO A 32 12.81 17.70 14.88
C PRO A 32 12.49 17.25 13.44
N PHE A 33 12.62 15.94 13.22
CA PHE A 33 12.46 15.29 11.90
C PHE A 33 11.13 15.60 11.21
N ARG A 34 11.21 15.88 9.91
CA ARG A 34 10.10 15.81 8.94
C ARG A 34 10.61 15.21 7.64
N SER A 35 9.92 14.19 7.15
CA SER A 35 10.07 13.66 5.78
C SER A 35 9.37 14.61 4.80
N THR A 36 10.14 15.47 4.13
CA THR A 36 9.63 16.33 3.04
C THR A 36 10.61 16.34 1.86
N SER A 37 10.32 15.55 0.83
CA SER A 37 11.07 15.54 -0.43
C SER A 37 10.56 16.60 -1.39
N SER A 38 11.20 17.78 -1.40
CA SER A 38 10.94 18.82 -2.40
C SER A 38 12.25 19.48 -2.83
N PHE A 39 12.71 19.18 -4.04
CA PHE A 39 13.93 19.75 -4.61
C PHE A 39 13.57 20.72 -5.74
N THR A 40 14.02 21.97 -5.63
CA THR A 40 13.95 22.96 -6.72
C THR A 40 15.36 23.42 -7.10
N SER A 41 15.61 23.33 -8.41
CA SER A 41 16.82 23.74 -9.12
C SER A 41 17.45 25.07 -8.68
N TYR A 42 18.78 25.12 -8.73
CA TYR A 42 19.50 26.33 -9.15
C TYR A 42 20.47 26.02 -10.30
N ARG A 43 20.80 27.06 -11.08
CA ARG A 43 21.38 27.00 -12.43
C ARG A 43 22.49 28.03 -12.53
N SER A 44 23.70 27.62 -12.96
CA SER A 44 24.79 28.54 -13.29
C SER A 44 25.58 28.07 -14.51
N THR A 45 25.67 28.97 -15.49
CA THR A 45 26.64 28.99 -16.62
C THR A 45 27.81 29.94 -16.23
N SER A 46 28.94 30.14 -16.92
CA SER A 46 29.50 29.74 -18.23
C SER A 46 30.99 30.19 -18.31
N GLY A 47 31.80 29.65 -19.23
CA GLY A 47 33.21 30.05 -19.54
C GLY A 47 34.17 28.85 -19.45
N LEU A 48 35.01 28.45 -20.44
CA LEU A 48 36.01 29.16 -21.28
C LEU A 48 37.26 29.57 -20.44
N ASP A 49 38.53 29.26 -20.79
CA ASP A 49 39.13 28.68 -22.01
C ASP A 49 40.46 27.89 -21.76
N ASP A 50 41.00 27.24 -22.82
CA ASP A 50 42.42 26.82 -23.07
C ASP A 50 43.15 25.77 -22.19
N GLY A 51 44.25 25.17 -22.73
CA GLY A 51 45.31 24.55 -21.89
C GLY A 51 46.03 23.25 -22.33
N TYR A 52 46.49 23.12 -23.57
CA TYR A 52 47.37 22.06 -24.13
C TYR A 52 48.46 21.43 -23.18
N SER A 53 48.60 20.09 -23.08
CA SER A 53 49.87 19.33 -23.33
C SER A 53 49.99 17.87 -22.79
N SER A 54 50.53 17.00 -23.68
CA SER A 54 51.32 15.76 -23.49
C SER A 54 52.14 15.65 -22.18
N SER A 55 52.38 14.47 -21.56
CA SER A 55 53.19 13.36 -22.14
C SER A 55 53.18 12.00 -21.39
N ARG A 56 53.32 10.90 -22.17
CA ARG A 56 54.21 9.71 -22.06
C ARG A 56 54.89 9.36 -20.70
N ASN A 57 55.19 8.09 -20.34
CA ASN A 57 54.98 6.74 -20.94
C ASN A 57 55.44 5.63 -19.95
N LYS A 58 54.74 4.47 -19.93
CA LYS A 58 55.25 3.09 -19.61
C LYS A 58 55.91 2.87 -18.22
N SER A 59 56.19 1.66 -17.73
CA SER A 59 56.08 0.27 -18.24
C SER A 59 55.62 -0.65 -17.08
N ASP A 60 54.83 -1.72 -17.27
CA ASP A 60 55.25 -3.11 -17.61
C ASP A 60 56.22 -3.74 -16.57
N THR A 61 56.11 -5.00 -16.08
CA THR A 61 55.12 -6.10 -16.24
C THR A 61 55.37 -7.18 -15.15
N SER A 62 54.50 -8.21 -15.05
CA SER A 62 54.77 -9.60 -14.57
C SER A 62 55.12 -9.87 -13.08
N ASP A 63 54.68 -10.96 -12.41
CA ASP A 63 53.58 -11.91 -12.70
C ASP A 63 53.15 -12.77 -11.47
N SER A 64 52.36 -13.82 -11.72
CA SER A 64 51.88 -14.95 -10.91
C SER A 64 52.80 -15.64 -9.87
N TYR A 65 52.21 -16.13 -8.76
CA TYR A 65 51.81 -17.56 -8.62
C TYR A 65 50.90 -17.80 -7.39
N SER A 66 50.52 -19.06 -7.15
CA SER A 66 49.41 -19.46 -6.26
C SER A 66 49.81 -20.35 -5.07
N SER A 67 48.83 -20.50 -4.15
CA SER A 67 48.55 -21.70 -3.34
C SER A 67 48.98 -21.79 -1.85
N SER A 68 47.97 -22.13 -1.03
CA SER A 68 47.98 -23.20 -0.01
C SER A 68 48.65 -23.05 1.37
N SER A 69 47.76 -23.05 2.38
CA SER A 69 47.74 -23.98 3.54
C SER A 69 48.56 -23.74 4.82
N LYS A 70 47.80 -23.34 5.86
CA LYS A 70 47.64 -24.01 7.17
C LYS A 70 48.71 -23.89 8.28
N ARG A 71 48.14 -23.86 9.51
CA ARG A 71 48.67 -24.22 10.84
C ARG A 71 49.53 -23.20 11.61
N ASP A 72 48.90 -22.61 12.62
CA ASP A 72 49.16 -22.87 14.04
C ASP A 72 50.61 -23.19 14.47
N TYR A 73 51.19 -22.32 15.30
CA TYR A 73 51.40 -22.71 16.71
C TYR A 73 51.48 -21.52 17.67
N SER A 74 51.31 -21.81 18.96
CA SER A 74 51.25 -20.83 20.05
C SER A 74 52.60 -20.60 20.74
N LYS A 75 52.79 -19.36 21.26
CA LYS A 75 53.43 -18.96 22.55
C LYS A 75 54.10 -17.58 22.44
N SER A 76 54.34 -16.79 23.49
CA SER A 76 53.69 -16.54 24.81
C SER A 76 54.64 -15.67 25.64
N ARG A 77 54.14 -14.74 26.49
CA ARG A 77 54.94 -13.89 27.41
C ARG A 77 55.89 -12.90 26.68
N SER A 78 56.42 -11.81 27.23
CA SER A 78 56.11 -10.89 28.37
C SER A 78 57.06 -9.66 28.19
N SER A 79 57.12 -8.57 28.96
CA SER A 79 56.64 -8.16 30.30
C SER A 79 56.73 -6.61 30.43
N SER A 80 56.19 -6.02 31.51
CA SER A 80 56.71 -4.84 32.29
C SER A 80 57.32 -3.62 31.54
N SER A 81 56.90 -2.36 31.75
CA SER A 81 56.80 -1.59 33.02
C SER A 81 56.00 -0.28 32.78
N VAL A 82 55.15 0.25 33.68
CA VAL A 82 55.41 1.16 34.85
C VAL A 82 56.41 2.31 34.56
N ASP A 83 56.21 3.60 34.93
CA ASP A 83 55.12 4.34 35.61
C ASP A 83 55.19 5.86 35.21
N SER A 84 54.51 6.91 35.72
CA SER A 84 53.66 7.12 36.92
C SER A 84 52.70 8.35 36.82
N VAL A 85 51.61 8.31 37.61
CA VAL A 85 51.02 9.37 38.49
C VAL A 85 51.05 10.86 38.08
N LEU A 86 49.85 11.48 37.98
CA LEU A 86 49.39 12.49 38.97
C LEU A 86 47.84 12.67 38.97
N LYS A 87 47.30 13.23 40.06
CA LYS A 87 45.86 13.31 40.37
C LYS A 87 45.27 14.71 40.19
N SER A 88 43.99 14.79 39.82
CA SER A 88 43.06 15.77 40.40
C SER A 88 41.62 15.22 40.38
N ASN A 89 40.86 15.52 41.44
CA ASN A 89 39.41 15.25 41.51
C ASN A 89 38.67 16.56 41.26
N LEU A 90 37.55 16.51 40.53
CA LEU A 90 36.33 17.22 40.94
C LEU A 90 35.08 16.64 40.27
N SER A 91 33.98 16.59 41.02
CA SER A 91 32.71 15.99 40.59
C SER A 91 31.78 17.00 39.92
N SER A 92 31.13 16.61 38.83
CA SER A 92 29.95 17.32 38.29
C SER A 92 28.99 16.37 37.59
N ARG A 93 27.68 16.69 37.67
CA ARG A 93 26.58 15.86 37.16
C ARG A 93 26.65 15.72 35.63
N ARG A 94 26.39 14.51 35.11
CA ARG A 94 25.93 14.32 33.73
C ARG A 94 24.47 13.89 33.74
N THR A 95 23.60 14.73 33.20
CA THR A 95 22.18 14.42 32.96
C THR A 95 22.05 13.61 31.68
N SER A 96 21.87 12.30 31.81
CA SER A 96 21.66 11.40 30.67
C SER A 96 20.20 11.47 30.19
N THR A 97 19.93 12.28 29.17
CA THR A 97 18.64 12.26 28.46
C THR A 97 18.55 10.98 27.63
N SER A 98 17.81 9.99 28.13
CA SER A 98 17.53 8.74 27.41
C SER A 98 16.42 8.97 26.40
N SER A 99 16.74 8.96 25.10
CA SER A 99 15.75 9.01 24.02
C SER A 99 15.19 7.61 23.79
N TYR A 100 13.88 7.42 24.00
CA TYR A 100 13.21 6.17 23.62
C TYR A 100 13.17 6.02 22.10
N THR A 101 13.66 4.89 21.58
CA THR A 101 13.48 4.48 20.19
C THR A 101 12.67 3.20 20.16
N SER A 102 11.37 3.30 19.88
CA SER A 102 10.52 2.14 19.61
C SER A 102 11.04 1.41 18.35
N SER A 103 11.42 0.16 18.50
CA SER A 103 11.96 -0.66 17.41
C SER A 103 10.85 -1.21 16.51
N THR A 104 10.23 -0.35 15.71
CA THR A 104 9.45 -0.77 14.54
C THR A 104 10.40 -1.31 13.48
N PHE A 105 10.22 -2.56 13.07
CA PHE A 105 11.03 -3.18 12.00
C PHE A 105 10.64 -2.61 10.63
N ASP A 106 11.37 -1.58 10.21
CA ASP A 106 11.27 -0.95 8.89
C ASP A 106 12.29 -1.58 7.93
N ILE A 107 11.86 -2.57 7.14
CA ILE A 107 12.67 -3.19 6.09
C ILE A 107 12.38 -2.49 4.75
N SER A 108 12.90 -1.26 4.59
CA SER A 108 12.70 -0.44 3.39
C SER A 108 13.97 0.24 2.84
N GLN A 109 15.17 -0.21 3.22
CA GLN A 109 16.44 0.39 2.78
C GLN A 109 17.49 -0.59 2.23
N TYR A 110 17.50 -0.74 0.89
CA TYR A 110 18.72 -0.97 0.11
C TYR A 110 18.57 -0.33 -1.27
N SER A 111 19.15 0.87 -1.44
CA SER A 111 19.19 1.59 -2.72
C SER A 111 20.64 1.68 -3.22
N PRO A 112 21.02 1.00 -4.32
CA PRO A 112 22.25 1.29 -5.05
C PRO A 112 22.02 2.49 -5.96
N GLN A 113 22.82 3.55 -5.83
CA GLN A 113 22.77 4.71 -6.73
C GLN A 113 23.89 4.68 -7.79
N ASN A 114 23.55 5.28 -8.93
CA ASN A 114 24.42 5.75 -10.02
C ASN A 114 24.95 4.71 -11.03
N TYR A 115 24.47 4.89 -12.26
CA TYR A 115 24.92 4.28 -13.51
C TYR A 115 26.26 4.86 -13.99
N VAL A 116 26.92 4.12 -14.89
CA VAL A 116 27.57 4.71 -16.08
C VAL A 116 26.88 4.13 -17.31
N ALA A 117 26.49 4.97 -18.26
CA ALA A 117 25.84 4.57 -19.51
C ALA A 117 26.82 4.61 -20.69
N GLY A 118 26.73 3.64 -21.61
CA GLY A 118 27.47 3.63 -22.88
C GLY A 118 26.52 3.41 -24.04
N SER A 119 26.39 4.41 -24.92
CA SER A 119 25.42 4.40 -26.01
C SER A 119 26.04 4.14 -27.39
N SER A 120 25.43 3.21 -28.12
CA SER A 120 25.17 3.23 -29.58
C SER A 120 26.34 3.32 -30.58
N ARG A 121 26.44 2.29 -31.43
CA ARG A 121 26.59 2.37 -32.90
C ARG A 121 26.21 1.00 -33.49
N SER A 122 25.17 0.82 -34.32
CA SER A 122 24.84 1.41 -35.64
C SER A 122 25.46 0.65 -36.83
N SER A 123 24.63 -0.10 -37.56
CA SER A 123 24.76 -0.35 -39.01
C SER A 123 23.38 -0.69 -39.60
N ALA A 124 23.15 -0.27 -40.85
CA ALA A 124 21.95 -0.57 -41.64
C ALA A 124 22.35 -1.42 -42.86
N ILE A 125 21.62 -1.31 -44.00
CA ILE A 125 21.92 -1.91 -45.33
C ILE A 125 21.55 -3.42 -45.40
N THR A 126 20.77 -3.96 -46.37
CA THR A 126 20.01 -3.37 -47.51
C THR A 126 18.77 -4.21 -47.89
N SER A 127 17.95 -3.66 -48.78
CA SER A 127 16.86 -4.32 -49.52
C SER A 127 17.26 -5.55 -50.34
N ASN A 128 16.31 -6.46 -50.58
CA ASN A 128 15.92 -6.84 -51.96
C ASN A 128 14.57 -7.59 -52.04
N ARG A 129 13.95 -7.54 -53.21
CA ARG A 129 12.73 -8.28 -53.63
C ARG A 129 13.06 -8.98 -54.96
N PRO A 130 12.50 -10.16 -55.28
CA PRO A 130 11.68 -10.23 -56.50
C PRO A 130 10.48 -11.19 -56.40
N SER A 131 9.89 -11.55 -57.54
CA SER A 131 8.48 -11.91 -57.70
C SER A 131 8.20 -13.34 -58.20
N ARG A 132 7.07 -13.91 -57.74
CA ARG A 132 5.99 -14.55 -58.54
C ARG A 132 6.34 -15.65 -59.59
N SER A 133 5.87 -16.89 -59.35
CA SER A 133 4.95 -17.65 -60.25
C SER A 133 4.68 -19.08 -59.72
N THR A 134 3.97 -19.99 -60.40
CA THR A 134 2.51 -20.07 -60.69
C THR A 134 2.19 -21.46 -61.30
N TYR A 135 1.37 -22.31 -60.67
CA TYR A 135 0.58 -23.42 -61.29
C TYR A 135 -0.50 -23.83 -60.25
N SER A 136 -1.82 -24.00 -60.50
CA SER A 136 -2.57 -24.81 -61.50
C SER A 136 -2.57 -26.32 -61.20
N SER A 137 -3.69 -27.06 -61.16
CA SER A 137 -5.14 -26.72 -61.17
C SER A 137 -6.06 -27.95 -60.89
N LEU A 138 -7.39 -27.73 -60.84
CA LEU A 138 -8.54 -28.64 -61.13
C LEU A 138 -9.31 -29.43 -60.02
N ARG A 139 -10.65 -29.18 -59.99
CA ARG A 139 -11.82 -30.08 -59.73
C ARG A 139 -12.04 -30.64 -58.31
N ASP A 140 -13.26 -30.99 -57.85
CA ASP A 140 -14.67 -30.80 -58.32
C ASP A 140 -15.54 -30.63 -57.04
N SER A 141 -16.51 -29.72 -56.90
CA SER A 141 -17.87 -29.61 -57.51
C SER A 141 -18.94 -30.61 -56.97
N GLY A 142 -20.10 -30.09 -56.53
CA GLY A 142 -21.28 -30.88 -56.11
C GLY A 142 -22.28 -30.09 -55.25
N TYR A 143 -23.56 -29.97 -55.64
CA TYR A 143 -24.55 -29.05 -55.02
C TYR A 143 -26.03 -29.48 -55.22
N VAL A 144 -26.74 -29.82 -54.12
CA VAL A 144 -28.22 -29.59 -53.87
C VAL A 144 -29.23 -30.39 -54.78
N PRO A 145 -30.57 -30.53 -54.52
CA PRO A 145 -31.47 -30.27 -53.36
C PRO A 145 -32.27 -31.52 -52.82
N SER A 146 -33.16 -31.27 -51.83
CA SER A 146 -34.25 -32.14 -51.29
C SER A 146 -35.43 -32.38 -52.27
N PRO A 147 -36.46 -33.24 -51.96
CA PRO A 147 -37.73 -32.71 -51.38
C PRO A 147 -38.73 -33.67 -50.63
N SER A 148 -39.66 -33.08 -49.85
CA SER A 148 -41.05 -33.57 -49.55
C SER A 148 -41.24 -34.76 -48.56
N LEU A 149 -42.38 -35.02 -47.88
CA LEU A 149 -43.72 -34.37 -47.75
C LEU A 149 -44.53 -34.93 -46.53
N ARG A 150 -45.64 -34.24 -46.13
CA ARG A 150 -46.95 -34.79 -45.64
C ARG A 150 -47.42 -34.71 -44.15
N ALA A 151 -48.08 -33.58 -43.83
CA ALA A 151 -49.45 -33.44 -43.26
C ALA A 151 -49.95 -34.12 -41.94
N SER A 152 -50.20 -33.25 -40.93
CA SER A 152 -51.49 -32.96 -40.26
C SER A 152 -52.32 -34.00 -39.46
N ARG A 153 -52.54 -33.69 -38.17
CA ARG A 153 -53.90 -33.71 -37.53
C ARG A 153 -53.99 -32.85 -36.24
N TYR A 154 -55.21 -32.55 -35.81
CA TYR A 154 -55.58 -31.69 -34.67
C TYR A 154 -55.66 -32.42 -33.32
N SER A 155 -55.40 -31.69 -32.23
CA SER A 155 -56.30 -31.60 -31.06
C SER A 155 -55.92 -30.41 -30.17
N GLU A 156 -56.88 -29.54 -29.86
CA GLU A 156 -56.73 -28.47 -28.85
C GLU A 156 -57.08 -29.02 -27.46
N GLN A 157 -56.40 -28.55 -26.41
CA GLN A 157 -57.04 -28.17 -25.14
C GLN A 157 -56.07 -27.40 -24.24
N ASP A 158 -56.60 -26.41 -23.53
CA ASP A 158 -55.84 -25.40 -22.82
C ASP A 158 -55.35 -25.85 -21.43
N THR A 159 -54.21 -25.29 -21.02
CA THR A 159 -54.10 -24.77 -19.64
C THR A 159 -52.99 -23.72 -19.60
N GLU A 160 -53.38 -22.45 -19.66
CA GLU A 160 -52.45 -21.35 -19.46
C GLU A 160 -51.83 -21.41 -18.06
N ARG A 161 -50.51 -21.34 -17.99
CA ARG A 161 -49.79 -21.07 -16.74
C ARG A 161 -48.67 -20.09 -17.01
N GLU A 162 -49.04 -18.82 -17.07
CA GLU A 162 -48.13 -17.71 -17.33
C GLU A 162 -46.94 -17.72 -16.36
N SER A 163 -45.79 -18.19 -16.85
CA SER A 163 -44.53 -18.01 -16.14
C SER A 163 -44.11 -16.55 -16.31
N LEU A 164 -44.53 -15.70 -15.37
CA LEU A 164 -44.19 -14.27 -15.30
C LEU A 164 -42.68 -14.07 -15.19
N THR A 165 -42.00 -14.07 -16.34
CA THR A 165 -40.60 -13.67 -16.48
C THR A 165 -40.51 -12.17 -16.25
N GLN A 166 -40.28 -11.77 -14.99
CA GLN A 166 -39.95 -10.39 -14.66
C GLN A 166 -38.65 -9.99 -15.35
N SER A 167 -38.79 -9.42 -16.56
CA SER A 167 -37.75 -8.67 -17.23
C SER A 167 -37.43 -7.44 -16.37
N LYS A 168 -36.47 -7.59 -15.45
CA LYS A 168 -35.91 -6.46 -14.72
C LYS A 168 -35.35 -5.48 -15.76
N THR A 169 -36.02 -4.36 -15.94
CA THR A 169 -35.53 -3.22 -16.72
C THR A 169 -34.22 -2.76 -16.11
N LYS A 170 -33.10 -3.18 -16.68
CA LYS A 170 -31.75 -2.82 -16.21
C LYS A 170 -31.66 -1.31 -16.05
N THR A 171 -31.28 -0.87 -14.86
CA THR A 171 -31.05 0.54 -14.58
C THR A 171 -29.82 1.02 -15.36
N SER A 172 -29.61 2.33 -15.43
CA SER A 172 -28.35 2.88 -15.97
C SER A 172 -27.12 2.44 -15.15
N GLN A 173 -27.29 2.17 -13.86
CA GLN A 173 -26.24 1.66 -12.97
C GLN A 173 -25.88 0.18 -13.27
N ASP A 174 -26.80 -0.59 -13.86
CA ASP A 174 -26.55 -1.97 -14.34
C ASP A 174 -25.79 -2.04 -15.68
N GLN A 175 -25.35 -0.89 -16.22
CA GLN A 175 -24.62 -0.78 -17.51
C GLN A 175 -23.25 -0.08 -17.37
N GLY A 176 -22.89 0.41 -16.18
CA GLY A 176 -21.55 0.89 -15.86
C GLY A 176 -20.62 -0.24 -15.39
N GLY A 177 -19.40 0.11 -14.96
CA GLY A 177 -18.50 -0.78 -14.21
C GLY A 177 -17.79 -1.87 -15.03
N LEU A 178 -18.36 -2.30 -16.16
CA LEU A 178 -17.85 -3.39 -17.00
C LEU A 178 -16.84 -2.92 -18.07
N THR A 179 -16.02 -1.92 -17.72
CA THR A 179 -15.07 -1.24 -18.62
C THR A 179 -13.63 -1.70 -18.34
N GLY A 180 -12.87 -2.09 -19.36
CA GLY A 180 -11.47 -2.49 -19.23
C GLY A 180 -10.49 -1.31 -19.07
N LEU A 181 -9.24 -1.60 -18.70
CA LEU A 181 -8.16 -0.61 -18.60
C LEU A 181 -6.98 -0.98 -19.50
N SER A 182 -6.50 -0.03 -20.30
CA SER A 182 -5.35 -0.26 -21.17
C SER A 182 -4.07 -0.45 -20.36
N ASN A 183 -3.34 -1.54 -20.64
CA ASN A 183 -1.96 -1.69 -20.17
C ASN A 183 -1.06 -0.77 -21.00
N ILE A 184 -0.39 0.18 -20.35
CA ILE A 184 0.47 1.16 -21.03
C ILE A 184 1.97 0.86 -20.83
N GLY A 185 2.29 -0.37 -20.42
CA GLY A 185 3.65 -0.86 -20.16
C GLY A 185 3.77 -1.35 -18.72
N ASN A 186 3.58 -2.65 -18.50
CA ASN A 186 3.64 -3.30 -17.19
C ASN A 186 2.64 -2.76 -16.14
N THR A 187 1.61 -2.00 -16.52
CA THR A 187 0.70 -1.33 -15.58
C THR A 187 -0.46 -2.20 -15.08
N CYS A 188 -0.38 -3.52 -15.22
CA CYS A 188 -1.45 -4.43 -14.80
C CYS A 188 -1.66 -4.45 -13.28
N PHE A 189 -0.61 -4.21 -12.48
CA PHE A 189 -0.73 -4.03 -11.02
C PHE A 189 -1.67 -2.86 -10.66
N LEU A 190 -1.50 -1.73 -11.35
CA LEU A 190 -2.35 -0.55 -11.20
C LEU A 190 -3.76 -0.84 -11.71
N ASN A 191 -3.90 -1.46 -12.88
CA ASN A 191 -5.20 -1.79 -13.45
C ASN A 191 -6.02 -2.69 -12.52
N ALA A 192 -5.42 -3.73 -11.93
CA ALA A 192 -6.10 -4.61 -10.98
C ALA A 192 -6.57 -3.86 -9.73
N ILE A 193 -5.72 -3.03 -9.13
CA ILE A 193 -6.08 -2.21 -7.95
C ILE A 193 -7.18 -1.20 -8.26
N VAL A 194 -7.10 -0.49 -9.39
CA VAL A 194 -8.15 0.46 -9.79
C VAL A 194 -9.48 -0.26 -10.01
N GLN A 195 -9.50 -1.48 -10.58
CA GLN A 195 -10.75 -2.23 -10.75
C GLN A 195 -11.34 -2.72 -9.42
N CYS A 196 -10.52 -3.11 -8.43
CA CYS A 196 -11.01 -3.42 -7.08
C CYS A 196 -11.59 -2.17 -6.38
N LEU A 197 -10.87 -1.04 -6.42
CA LEU A 197 -11.33 0.23 -5.84
C LEU A 197 -12.57 0.80 -6.56
N SER A 198 -12.68 0.60 -7.88
CA SER A 198 -13.84 0.96 -8.71
C SER A 198 -15.12 0.21 -8.32
N ASN A 199 -14.99 -1.03 -7.81
CA ASN A 199 -16.11 -1.83 -7.32
C ASN A 199 -16.31 -1.70 -5.79
N THR A 200 -15.47 -0.93 -5.10
CA THR A 200 -15.66 -0.59 -3.67
C THR A 200 -16.81 0.40 -3.55
N LYS A 201 -18.02 -0.11 -3.31
CA LYS A 201 -19.29 0.64 -3.43
C LYS A 201 -19.27 2.01 -2.74
N VAL A 202 -18.78 2.09 -1.51
CA VAL A 202 -18.74 3.34 -0.72
C VAL A 202 -17.72 4.38 -1.22
N ILE A 203 -16.73 3.96 -2.02
CA ILE A 203 -15.80 4.86 -2.73
C ILE A 203 -16.41 5.28 -4.07
N LEU A 204 -17.02 4.33 -4.79
CA LEU A 204 -17.75 4.58 -6.05
C LEU A 204 -18.87 5.61 -5.87
N GLU A 205 -19.74 5.43 -4.87
CA GLU A 205 -20.84 6.34 -4.59
C GLU A 205 -20.33 7.71 -4.13
N TYR A 206 -19.28 7.78 -3.30
CA TYR A 206 -18.64 9.02 -2.88
C TYR A 206 -18.04 9.82 -4.06
N VAL A 207 -17.39 9.14 -5.01
CA VAL A 207 -16.89 9.74 -6.26
C VAL A 207 -18.03 10.20 -7.17
N THR A 208 -19.03 9.35 -7.37
CA THR A 208 -20.16 9.60 -8.28
C THR A 208 -21.02 10.76 -7.81
N ASN A 209 -21.31 10.81 -6.51
CA ASN A 209 -22.03 11.90 -5.84
C ASN A 209 -21.15 13.14 -5.59
N LYS A 210 -19.88 13.14 -6.04
CA LYS A 210 -18.91 14.25 -5.93
C LYS A 210 -18.60 14.70 -4.49
N GLY A 211 -18.77 13.84 -3.48
CA GLY A 211 -18.48 14.18 -2.07
C GLY A 211 -17.03 14.63 -1.84
N TYR A 212 -16.11 14.10 -2.64
CA TYR A 212 -14.69 14.50 -2.66
C TYR A 212 -14.46 15.99 -2.98
N VAL A 213 -15.38 16.65 -3.69
CA VAL A 213 -15.21 18.06 -4.10
C VAL A 213 -15.23 19.02 -2.90
N SER A 214 -15.97 18.68 -1.84
CA SER A 214 -16.00 19.45 -0.58
C SER A 214 -14.87 19.11 0.40
N GLU A 215 -14.23 17.95 0.28
CA GLU A 215 -13.12 17.53 1.17
C GLU A 215 -11.72 17.85 0.61
N ILE A 216 -11.60 18.21 -0.68
CA ILE A 216 -10.33 18.58 -1.30
C ILE A 216 -9.67 19.77 -0.59
N ARG A 217 -8.53 19.51 0.07
CA ARG A 217 -7.82 20.50 0.91
C ARG A 217 -7.39 21.76 0.15
N THR A 218 -6.99 21.62 -1.11
CA THR A 218 -6.73 22.73 -2.04
C THR A 218 -6.96 22.29 -3.48
N SER A 219 -7.87 22.95 -4.20
CA SER A 219 -8.27 22.58 -5.56
C SER A 219 -7.13 22.57 -6.60
N ALA A 220 -6.06 23.33 -6.37
CA ALA A 220 -4.88 23.39 -7.24
C ALA A 220 -3.80 22.34 -6.93
N LYS A 221 -3.92 21.57 -5.84
CA LYS A 221 -2.96 20.49 -5.48
C LYS A 221 -3.57 19.10 -5.39
N ALA A 222 -4.90 19.00 -5.40
CA ALA A 222 -5.58 17.71 -5.38
C ALA A 222 -5.72 17.15 -6.81
N SER A 223 -4.62 16.75 -7.44
CA SER A 223 -4.64 16.24 -8.82
C SER A 223 -4.82 14.73 -8.87
N LEU A 224 -4.31 13.97 -7.90
CA LEU A 224 -4.44 12.51 -7.87
C LEU A 224 -5.89 12.08 -7.64
N MET A 225 -6.56 12.65 -6.64
CA MET A 225 -7.98 12.40 -6.32
C MET A 225 -8.89 12.85 -7.47
N LYS A 226 -8.56 13.94 -8.17
CA LYS A 226 -9.31 14.35 -9.37
C LYS A 226 -9.16 13.35 -10.50
N CYS A 227 -7.93 12.96 -10.85
CA CYS A 227 -7.70 12.00 -11.92
C CYS A 227 -8.23 10.60 -11.58
N PHE A 228 -8.19 10.20 -10.31
CA PHE A 228 -8.86 8.99 -9.81
C PHE A 228 -10.38 9.10 -9.95
N ALA A 229 -11.00 10.19 -9.47
CA ALA A 229 -12.44 10.41 -9.60
C ALA A 229 -12.90 10.44 -11.07
N ASP A 230 -12.13 11.09 -11.95
CA ASP A 230 -12.41 11.14 -13.38
C ASP A 230 -12.30 9.76 -14.04
N LEU A 231 -11.32 8.94 -13.63
CA LEU A 231 -11.15 7.56 -14.11
C LEU A 231 -12.29 6.64 -13.63
N ILE A 232 -12.66 6.70 -12.34
CA ILE A 232 -13.79 5.91 -11.80
C ILE A 232 -15.11 6.34 -12.47
N ARG A 233 -15.40 7.64 -12.61
CA ARG A 233 -16.61 8.08 -13.34
C ARG A 233 -16.59 7.63 -14.80
N GLY A 234 -15.44 7.57 -15.46
CA GLY A 234 -15.30 7.01 -16.80
C GLY A 234 -15.64 5.52 -16.86
N LEU A 235 -15.08 4.71 -15.96
CA LEU A 235 -15.40 3.27 -15.86
C LEU A 235 -16.90 3.01 -15.66
N TRP A 236 -17.59 3.93 -14.99
CA TRP A 236 -19.01 3.85 -14.64
C TRP A 236 -19.96 4.66 -15.54
N GLN A 237 -19.47 5.30 -16.59
CA GLN A 237 -20.30 6.06 -17.54
C GLN A 237 -21.16 5.15 -18.45
N GLY A 238 -20.75 3.90 -18.63
CA GLY A 238 -21.40 2.93 -19.54
C GLY A 238 -21.06 3.18 -21.02
N GLY A 239 -21.32 2.16 -21.86
CA GLY A 239 -21.12 2.22 -23.32
C GLY A 239 -19.65 2.25 -23.81
N ILE A 240 -18.67 2.39 -22.92
CA ILE A 240 -17.23 2.36 -23.22
C ILE A 240 -16.68 0.98 -22.87
N SER A 241 -15.95 0.34 -23.79
CA SER A 241 -15.36 -0.98 -23.56
C SER A 241 -14.02 -0.93 -22.83
N SER A 242 -13.22 0.13 -23.00
CA SER A 242 -11.95 0.33 -22.29
C SER A 242 -11.49 1.78 -22.20
N ILE A 243 -10.68 2.09 -21.18
CA ILE A 243 -10.12 3.43 -20.92
C ILE A 243 -8.59 3.37 -20.80
N THR A 244 -7.88 4.39 -21.29
CA THR A 244 -6.43 4.55 -21.13
C THR A 244 -6.09 5.31 -19.84
N ILE A 245 -5.11 4.82 -19.08
CA ILE A 245 -4.79 5.33 -17.74
C ILE A 245 -3.75 6.47 -17.71
N HIS A 246 -3.27 6.98 -18.87
CA HIS A 246 -2.09 7.85 -18.93
C HIS A 246 -2.14 9.07 -17.99
N THR A 247 -3.27 9.77 -17.92
CA THR A 247 -3.44 10.94 -17.05
C THR A 247 -3.31 10.55 -15.57
N PHE A 248 -3.93 9.45 -15.16
CA PHE A 248 -3.87 8.95 -13.78
C PHE A 248 -2.48 8.41 -13.41
N LYS A 249 -1.85 7.62 -14.30
CA LYS A 249 -0.46 7.15 -14.10
C LYS A 249 0.54 8.30 -13.96
N LYS A 250 0.33 9.41 -14.68
CA LYS A 250 1.16 10.61 -14.55
C LYS A 250 1.07 11.23 -13.15
N GLU A 251 -0.12 11.36 -12.57
CA GLU A 251 -0.27 11.92 -11.22
C GLU A 251 0.19 10.93 -10.13
N VAL A 252 0.04 9.62 -10.35
CA VAL A 252 0.70 8.56 -9.55
C VAL A 252 2.22 8.73 -9.55
N ASP A 253 2.83 8.95 -10.72
CA ASP A 253 4.28 9.13 -10.86
C ASP A 253 4.80 10.44 -10.23
N VAL A 254 3.93 11.45 -10.09
CA VAL A 254 4.23 12.70 -9.36
C VAL A 254 4.11 12.51 -7.85
N TYR A 255 3.07 11.81 -7.36
CA TYR A 255 2.86 11.58 -5.93
C TYR A 255 3.86 10.55 -5.35
N ALA A 256 4.02 9.41 -6.03
CA ALA A 256 4.89 8.31 -5.60
C ALA A 256 5.90 7.94 -6.70
N PRO A 257 7.03 8.67 -6.84
CA PRO A 257 8.04 8.46 -7.87
C PRO A 257 8.71 7.07 -7.90
N ARG A 258 8.45 6.19 -6.93
CA ARG A 258 8.82 4.76 -6.98
C ARG A 258 8.18 4.04 -8.19
N PHE A 259 6.99 4.45 -8.61
CA PHE A 259 6.27 3.87 -9.75
C PHE A 259 6.64 4.50 -11.10
N LEU A 260 7.54 5.48 -11.12
CA LEU A 260 7.94 6.21 -12.33
C LEU A 260 8.42 5.27 -13.43
N GLY A 261 7.89 5.48 -14.64
CA GLY A 261 8.19 4.62 -15.80
C GLY A 261 7.35 3.34 -15.82
N TYR A 262 7.95 2.24 -16.29
CA TYR A 262 7.24 1.04 -16.78
C TYR A 262 7.88 -0.27 -16.31
N ALA A 263 8.46 -0.29 -15.11
CA ALA A 263 8.85 -1.53 -14.43
C ALA A 263 7.60 -2.30 -13.96
N GLN A 264 7.75 -3.60 -13.69
CA GLN A 264 6.76 -4.33 -12.89
C GLN A 264 6.91 -3.96 -11.42
N GLN A 265 5.80 -3.97 -10.68
CA GLN A 265 5.68 -3.42 -9.33
C GLN A 265 4.75 -4.31 -8.50
N ASP A 266 4.80 -4.14 -7.18
CA ASP A 266 3.90 -4.83 -6.26
C ASP A 266 2.52 -4.14 -6.20
N ALA A 267 1.44 -4.91 -6.35
CA ALA A 267 0.07 -4.37 -6.33
C ALA A 267 -0.38 -3.93 -4.93
N GLN A 268 0.11 -4.55 -3.85
CA GLN A 268 -0.19 -4.12 -2.48
C GLN A 268 0.61 -2.86 -2.10
N GLU A 269 1.87 -2.77 -2.55
CA GLU A 269 2.65 -1.53 -2.39
C GLU A 269 1.96 -0.36 -3.11
N PHE A 270 1.54 -0.57 -4.37
CA PHE A 270 0.79 0.44 -5.12
C PHE A 270 -0.54 0.80 -4.45
N LEU A 271 -1.29 -0.18 -3.92
CA LEU A 271 -2.53 0.08 -3.18
C LEU A 271 -2.29 1.03 -2.00
N ARG A 272 -1.26 0.77 -1.19
CA ARG A 272 -0.97 1.59 0.00
C ARG A 272 -0.62 3.03 -0.39
N TYR A 273 0.30 3.23 -1.33
CA TYR A 273 0.65 4.57 -1.82
C TYR A 273 -0.54 5.30 -2.48
N LEU A 274 -1.42 4.58 -3.19
CA LEU A 274 -2.62 5.19 -3.77
C LEU A 274 -3.61 5.62 -2.66
N LEU A 275 -3.88 4.78 -1.67
CA LEU A 275 -4.73 5.15 -0.54
C LEU A 275 -4.13 6.32 0.26
N GLU A 276 -2.79 6.39 0.38
CA GLU A 276 -2.07 7.47 1.07
C GLU A 276 -2.24 8.81 0.33
N GLY A 277 -2.05 8.84 -1.00
CA GLY A 277 -2.25 10.05 -1.80
C GLY A 277 -3.71 10.50 -1.90
N LEU A 278 -4.65 9.55 -1.97
CA LEU A 278 -6.08 9.88 -1.88
C LEU A 278 -6.44 10.37 -0.48
N HIS A 279 -5.80 9.87 0.57
CA HIS A 279 -5.98 10.37 1.94
C HIS A 279 -5.45 11.80 2.09
N ASP A 280 -4.21 12.07 1.68
CA ASP A 280 -3.51 13.36 1.79
C ASP A 280 -4.29 14.53 1.15
N GLU A 281 -4.93 14.26 0.01
CA GLU A 281 -5.71 15.26 -0.73
C GLU A 281 -7.11 15.50 -0.14
N LEU A 282 -7.68 14.50 0.56
CA LEU A 282 -8.99 14.52 1.22
C LEU A 282 -8.93 14.80 2.74
N ASN A 283 -7.75 14.95 3.33
CA ASN A 283 -7.62 15.02 4.78
C ASN A 283 -8.26 16.31 5.35
N ARG A 284 -9.35 16.10 6.10
CA ARG A 284 -10.21 17.10 6.75
C ARG A 284 -9.46 17.88 7.84
N VAL A 285 -8.31 17.38 8.32
CA VAL A 285 -7.45 18.08 9.28
C VAL A 285 -6.69 19.22 8.59
N THR A 286 -7.29 20.40 8.60
CA THR A 286 -6.72 21.61 7.99
C THR A 286 -5.60 22.26 8.82
N SER A 287 -5.54 22.01 10.13
CA SER A 287 -4.47 22.51 11.00
C SER A 287 -4.09 21.50 12.08
N GLN A 288 -2.80 21.17 12.14
CA GLN A 288 -2.24 20.25 13.14
C GLN A 288 -2.05 21.00 14.48
N SER A 289 -2.89 20.72 15.47
CA SER A 289 -2.63 21.15 16.85
C SER A 289 -1.41 20.41 17.38
N ARG A 290 -0.29 21.12 17.55
CA ARG A 290 1.01 20.53 17.94
C ARG A 290 1.09 20.10 19.40
N ASN A 291 0.04 20.34 20.19
CA ASN A 291 0.04 20.13 21.64
C ASN A 291 -0.49 18.73 21.99
N LEU A 292 0.27 17.70 21.61
CA LEU A 292 0.13 16.32 22.08
C LEU A 292 1.49 15.84 22.60
N THR A 293 1.93 16.45 23.70
CA THR A 293 3.20 16.16 24.40
C THR A 293 3.06 15.14 25.52
N GLU A 294 1.83 14.76 25.88
CA GLU A 294 1.52 13.79 26.93
C GLU A 294 1.27 12.42 26.30
N GLU A 295 1.97 11.40 26.77
CA GLU A 295 1.74 10.01 26.39
C GLU A 295 0.33 9.57 26.82
N ILE A 296 -0.13 8.38 26.40
CA ILE A 296 -1.37 7.82 26.95
C ILE A 296 -0.98 7.15 28.26
N ASP A 297 -1.60 7.57 29.37
CA ASP A 297 -1.34 7.06 30.71
C ASP A 297 -1.43 5.52 30.74
N ASP A 298 -0.38 4.90 31.24
CA ASP A 298 -0.15 3.46 31.15
C ASP A 298 -0.97 2.67 32.18
N ASP A 299 -1.52 3.34 33.19
CA ASP A 299 -2.44 2.74 34.17
C ASP A 299 -3.92 2.74 33.70
N LEU A 300 -4.22 3.32 32.52
CA LEU A 300 -5.54 3.27 31.89
C LEU A 300 -5.89 1.87 31.36
N SER A 301 -7.18 1.51 31.38
CA SER A 301 -7.66 0.26 30.79
C SER A 301 -7.51 0.25 29.26
N ASP A 302 -7.27 -0.94 28.69
CA ASP A 302 -7.06 -1.14 27.24
C ASP A 302 -8.15 -0.49 26.37
N SER A 303 -9.42 -0.52 26.79
CA SER A 303 -10.51 0.09 26.02
C SER A 303 -10.43 1.63 26.00
N VAL A 304 -10.04 2.26 27.10
CA VAL A 304 -9.82 3.72 27.16
C VAL A 304 -8.57 4.10 26.36
N LYS A 305 -7.49 3.31 26.47
CA LYS A 305 -6.27 3.49 25.64
C LYS A 305 -6.60 3.39 24.15
N ALA A 306 -7.40 2.41 23.73
CA ALA A 306 -7.84 2.26 22.34
C ALA A 306 -8.64 3.46 21.83
N VAL A 307 -9.63 3.92 22.61
CA VAL A 307 -10.48 5.07 22.24
C VAL A 307 -9.66 6.36 22.14
N GLU A 308 -8.78 6.66 23.10
CA GLU A 308 -7.94 7.85 23.03
C GLU A 308 -6.87 7.73 21.94
N THR A 309 -6.35 6.54 21.63
CA THR A 309 -5.44 6.34 20.48
C THR A 309 -6.14 6.65 19.16
N TRP A 310 -7.33 6.09 18.92
CA TRP A 310 -8.11 6.37 17.71
C TRP A 310 -8.50 7.86 17.61
N LYS A 311 -8.90 8.46 18.73
CA LYS A 311 -9.19 9.89 18.83
C LYS A 311 -7.95 10.78 18.65
N ARG A 312 -6.73 10.31 18.95
CA ARG A 312 -5.48 11.02 18.63
C ARG A 312 -5.11 10.87 17.15
N TYR A 313 -5.28 9.68 16.57
CA TYR A 313 -5.11 9.44 15.13
C TYR A 313 -6.02 10.36 14.29
N LEU A 314 -7.33 10.42 14.60
CA LEU A 314 -8.29 11.29 13.91
C LEU A 314 -8.06 12.82 14.08
N ARG A 315 -7.09 13.26 14.91
CA ARG A 315 -6.64 14.67 14.96
C ARG A 315 -5.56 14.99 13.92
N PHE A 316 -4.99 13.97 13.27
CA PHE A 316 -4.01 14.11 12.20
C PHE A 316 -4.57 13.57 10.88
N ASP A 317 -5.24 12.42 10.92
CA ASP A 317 -5.57 11.61 9.75
C ASP A 317 -7.08 11.35 9.71
N ASN A 318 -7.84 12.16 8.96
CA ASN A 318 -9.31 12.07 8.91
C ASN A 318 -9.83 12.36 7.50
N SER A 319 -10.27 11.33 6.77
CA SER A 319 -10.85 11.44 5.41
C SER A 319 -11.69 10.21 5.07
N LYS A 320 -12.44 10.22 3.95
CA LYS A 320 -13.21 9.03 3.50
C LYS A 320 -12.35 7.77 3.30
N ILE A 321 -11.03 7.88 3.11
CA ILE A 321 -10.13 6.72 3.12
C ILE A 321 -10.04 6.09 4.51
N VAL A 322 -9.87 6.91 5.56
CA VAL A 322 -9.82 6.43 6.97
C VAL A 322 -11.18 5.93 7.43
N ASP A 323 -12.28 6.57 7.03
CA ASP A 323 -13.63 6.09 7.36
C ASP A 323 -13.87 4.67 6.81
N THR A 324 -13.40 4.42 5.58
CA THR A 324 -13.66 3.18 4.81
C THR A 324 -12.71 2.05 5.21
N PHE A 325 -11.40 2.29 5.20
CA PHE A 325 -10.36 1.27 5.35
C PHE A 325 -9.71 1.27 6.76
N GLY A 326 -9.96 2.28 7.58
CA GLY A 326 -9.28 2.46 8.87
C GLY A 326 -9.72 1.48 9.95
N GLY A 327 -8.85 0.53 10.28
CA GLY A 327 -8.90 -0.30 11.48
C GLY A 327 -7.87 0.09 12.53
N LEU A 328 -7.90 -0.59 13.68
CA LEU A 328 -6.94 -0.44 14.78
C LEU A 328 -6.52 -1.82 15.27
N LEU A 329 -5.21 -2.09 15.32
CA LEU A 329 -4.63 -3.26 15.97
C LEU A 329 -4.40 -2.98 17.46
N LYS A 330 -4.38 -4.05 18.26
CA LYS A 330 -3.88 -4.10 19.63
C LYS A 330 -2.69 -5.05 19.66
N SER A 331 -1.54 -4.57 20.09
CA SER A 331 -0.34 -5.38 20.35
C SER A 331 -0.09 -5.43 21.84
N THR A 332 -0.08 -6.63 22.43
CA THR A 332 0.22 -6.84 23.85
C THR A 332 1.57 -7.54 24.00
N LEU A 333 2.42 -7.04 24.89
CA LEU A 333 3.79 -7.50 25.12
C LEU A 333 4.00 -7.84 26.61
N GLU A 334 4.12 -9.12 26.93
CA GLU A 334 4.33 -9.65 28.29
C GLU A 334 5.82 -9.98 28.51
N CYS A 335 6.46 -9.35 29.51
CA CYS A 335 7.82 -9.67 29.91
C CYS A 335 7.90 -10.95 30.75
N THR A 336 8.52 -12.01 30.21
CA THR A 336 8.55 -13.33 30.87
C THR A 336 9.44 -13.40 32.12
N HIS A 337 10.06 -12.29 32.53
CA HIS A 337 10.89 -12.17 33.74
C HIS A 337 10.15 -11.49 34.90
N CYS A 338 9.29 -10.52 34.63
CA CYS A 338 8.61 -9.74 35.68
C CYS A 338 7.07 -9.72 35.57
N GLY A 339 6.49 -10.37 34.55
CA GLY A 339 5.04 -10.40 34.34
C GLY A 339 4.42 -9.06 33.94
N HIS A 340 5.23 -8.00 33.69
CA HIS A 340 4.70 -6.75 33.19
C HIS A 340 4.24 -6.89 31.74
N CYS A 341 2.94 -6.68 31.53
CA CYS A 341 2.33 -6.50 30.22
C CYS A 341 2.25 -5.01 29.88
N SER A 342 2.63 -4.65 28.67
CA SER A 342 2.26 -3.37 28.04
C SER A 342 1.36 -3.61 26.83
N THR A 343 0.56 -2.61 26.46
CA THR A 343 -0.34 -2.64 25.29
C THR A 343 -0.09 -1.41 24.42
N THR A 344 0.16 -1.60 23.12
CA THR A 344 0.14 -0.54 22.10
C THR A 344 -1.04 -0.72 21.15
N PHE A 345 -1.46 0.38 20.52
CA PHE A 345 -2.55 0.41 19.55
C PHE A 345 -2.10 1.11 18.27
N GLU A 346 -2.30 0.47 17.12
CA GLU A 346 -1.66 0.84 15.85
C GLU A 346 -2.70 0.86 14.71
N PRO A 347 -2.97 2.01 14.06
CA PRO A 347 -3.91 2.09 12.94
C PRO A 347 -3.43 1.27 11.73
N PHE A 348 -4.37 0.69 10.98
CA PHE A 348 -4.09 -0.04 9.74
C PHE A 348 -5.14 0.23 8.66
N TRP A 349 -4.75 0.10 7.39
CA TRP A 349 -5.66 0.12 6.23
C TRP A 349 -5.71 -1.22 5.47
N ASP A 350 -4.72 -2.10 5.67
CA ASP A 350 -4.70 -3.47 5.18
C ASP A 350 -4.10 -4.44 6.23
N LEU A 351 -4.50 -5.70 6.19
CA LEU A 351 -3.89 -6.78 6.97
C LEU A 351 -3.02 -7.65 6.08
N SER A 352 -1.71 -7.48 6.18
CA SER A 352 -0.71 -8.31 5.49
C SER A 352 -0.43 -9.61 6.25
N LEU A 353 -1.26 -10.63 6.05
CA LEU A 353 -1.23 -11.91 6.77
C LEU A 353 -0.08 -12.83 6.32
N PRO A 354 0.64 -13.48 7.25
CA PRO A 354 1.62 -14.52 6.95
C PRO A 354 0.93 -15.81 6.48
N ILE A 355 1.57 -16.54 5.56
CA ILE A 355 1.07 -17.83 5.06
C ILE A 355 1.77 -18.97 5.81
N PRO A 356 1.05 -19.89 6.47
CA PRO A 356 1.67 -21.02 7.17
C PRO A 356 2.52 -21.92 6.26
N HIS A 357 3.78 -22.13 6.63
CA HIS A 357 4.68 -23.08 5.96
C HIS A 357 4.27 -24.52 6.25
N THR A 358 3.39 -25.09 5.43
CA THR A 358 3.05 -26.52 5.45
C THR A 358 3.99 -27.33 4.56
N SER A 359 4.54 -28.43 5.09
CA SER A 359 5.27 -29.45 4.33
C SER A 359 4.36 -30.50 3.68
N ARG A 360 3.04 -30.40 3.90
CA ARG A 360 2.00 -31.23 3.27
C ARG A 360 1.23 -30.42 2.24
N THR A 361 0.94 -31.03 1.09
CA THR A 361 0.24 -30.49 -0.08
C THR A 361 -1.27 -30.24 0.13
N GLY A 362 -1.70 -30.01 1.37
CA GLY A 362 -3.09 -29.66 1.67
C GLY A 362 -3.42 -28.22 1.28
N LYS A 363 -4.68 -27.96 0.93
CA LYS A 363 -5.23 -26.60 0.87
C LYS A 363 -5.11 -25.97 2.26
N LEU A 364 -4.62 -24.74 2.34
CA LEU A 364 -4.69 -23.93 3.57
C LEU A 364 -6.05 -23.25 3.63
N LEU A 365 -6.49 -22.85 4.82
CA LEU A 365 -7.66 -21.97 5.01
C LEU A 365 -7.21 -20.55 5.32
N LEU A 366 -8.01 -19.54 4.95
CA LEU A 366 -7.73 -18.14 5.30
C LEU A 366 -7.68 -17.93 6.83
N SER A 367 -8.51 -18.64 7.59
CA SER A 367 -8.46 -18.66 9.05
C SER A 367 -7.07 -19.03 9.59
N GLN A 368 -6.37 -20.00 8.98
CA GLN A 368 -5.02 -20.38 9.41
C GLN A 368 -3.97 -19.27 9.21
N CYS A 369 -4.22 -18.32 8.30
CA CYS A 369 -3.39 -17.13 8.12
C CYS A 369 -3.68 -16.08 9.22
N PHE A 370 -4.94 -15.93 9.63
CA PHE A 370 -5.33 -15.12 10.80
C PHE A 370 -4.88 -15.74 12.13
N ASP A 371 -4.97 -17.06 12.30
CA ASP A 371 -4.48 -17.81 13.45
C ASP A 371 -2.97 -17.60 13.63
N LEU A 372 -2.22 -17.58 12.52
CA LEU A 372 -0.78 -17.29 12.52
C LEU A 372 -0.47 -15.81 12.78
N PHE A 373 -1.28 -14.88 12.25
CA PHE A 373 -1.15 -13.44 12.50
C PHE A 373 -1.45 -13.04 13.96
N THR A 374 -2.45 -13.68 14.58
CA THR A 374 -2.89 -13.40 15.96
C THR A 374 -2.30 -14.35 17.02
N LYS A 375 -1.34 -15.17 16.61
CA LYS A 375 -0.62 -16.10 17.48
C LYS A 375 0.18 -15.35 18.54
N GLU A 376 0.35 -15.97 19.70
CA GLU A 376 1.41 -15.57 20.63
C GLU A 376 2.78 -15.99 20.07
N GLU A 377 3.63 -15.01 19.78
CA GLU A 377 5.03 -15.19 19.39
C GLU A 377 5.96 -14.91 20.57
N VAL A 378 7.16 -15.49 20.55
CA VAL A 378 8.15 -15.35 21.63
C VAL A 378 9.37 -14.62 21.09
N LEU A 379 9.55 -13.38 21.53
CA LEU A 379 10.69 -12.53 21.19
C LEU A 379 11.85 -12.88 22.13
N ASP A 380 12.93 -13.42 21.57
CA ASP A 380 14.09 -13.97 22.28
C ASP A 380 15.37 -13.76 21.45
N GLY A 381 16.54 -13.96 22.06
CA GLY A 381 17.83 -13.71 21.40
C GLY A 381 17.95 -12.27 20.88
N ASP A 382 18.26 -12.13 19.58
CA ASP A 382 18.42 -10.82 18.92
C ASP A 382 17.12 -10.02 18.81
N GLU A 383 15.95 -10.66 18.97
CA GLU A 383 14.63 -10.02 18.93
C GLU A 383 14.16 -9.51 20.31
N MET A 384 14.90 -9.75 21.41
CA MET A 384 14.47 -9.35 22.76
C MET A 384 14.23 -7.83 22.89
N PRO A 385 13.00 -7.35 23.16
CA PRO A 385 12.76 -5.93 23.42
C PRO A 385 13.27 -5.52 24.81
N THR A 386 13.44 -4.22 25.02
CA THR A 386 13.72 -3.64 26.34
C THR A 386 12.43 -3.55 27.16
N CYS A 387 12.35 -4.26 28.28
CA CYS A 387 11.19 -4.17 29.18
C CYS A 387 11.29 -2.92 30.05
N SER A 388 10.28 -2.05 29.98
CA SER A 388 10.16 -0.77 30.72
C SER A 388 10.36 -0.90 32.24
N LYS A 389 9.78 -1.93 32.88
CA LYS A 389 9.93 -2.14 34.34
C LYS A 389 11.24 -2.83 34.73
N CYS A 390 11.87 -3.58 33.81
CA CYS A 390 13.19 -4.19 34.03
C CYS A 390 14.37 -3.29 33.64
N ASN A 391 14.13 -2.25 32.83
CA ASN A 391 15.14 -1.37 32.23
C ASN A 391 16.30 -2.12 31.52
N THR A 392 16.00 -3.26 30.90
CA THR A 392 16.97 -4.06 30.14
C THR A 392 16.26 -4.97 29.12
N ARG A 393 17.03 -5.52 28.17
CA ARG A 393 16.53 -6.50 27.18
C ARG A 393 16.01 -7.74 27.90
N ARG A 394 14.82 -8.20 27.53
CA ARG A 394 14.16 -9.36 28.11
C ARG A 394 13.46 -10.18 27.04
N LYS A 395 13.39 -11.48 27.29
CA LYS A 395 12.48 -12.39 26.59
C LYS A 395 11.04 -11.95 26.88
N CYS A 396 10.25 -11.80 25.83
CA CYS A 396 8.86 -11.37 25.93
C CYS A 396 7.96 -12.26 25.06
N LYS A 397 6.71 -12.43 25.48
CA LYS A 397 5.62 -12.91 24.62
C LYS A 397 4.99 -11.69 23.96
N LYS A 398 4.73 -11.74 22.65
CA LYS A 398 3.99 -10.72 21.92
C LYS A 398 2.75 -11.35 21.29
N ARG A 399 1.63 -10.64 21.28
CA ARG A 399 0.41 -11.07 20.58
C ARG A 399 -0.30 -9.87 19.96
N ILE A 400 -0.80 -10.05 18.74
CA ILE A 400 -1.60 -9.04 18.02
C ILE A 400 -3.06 -9.51 17.94
N LEU A 401 -3.99 -8.59 18.13
CA LEU A 401 -5.44 -8.76 17.94
C LEU A 401 -6.03 -7.51 17.27
N ILE A 402 -7.24 -7.60 16.72
CA ILE A 402 -7.89 -6.47 16.03
C ILE A 402 -8.84 -5.76 17.01
N GLN A 403 -8.58 -4.48 17.30
CA GLN A 403 -9.36 -3.67 18.25
C GLN A 403 -10.49 -2.87 17.61
N LYS A 404 -10.30 -2.45 16.36
CA LYS A 404 -11.34 -1.86 15.51
C LYS A 404 -11.22 -2.46 14.12
N PHE A 405 -12.31 -2.97 13.58
CA PHE A 405 -12.38 -3.40 12.18
C PHE A 405 -12.81 -2.22 11.26
N PRO A 406 -12.44 -2.25 9.97
CA PRO A 406 -12.85 -1.25 8.97
C PRO A 406 -14.19 -1.60 8.29
N GLU A 407 -14.84 -0.63 7.64
CA GLU A 407 -16.02 -0.85 6.79
C GLU A 407 -15.67 -1.78 5.61
N VAL A 408 -14.47 -1.60 5.05
CA VAL A 408 -13.87 -2.44 4.00
C VAL A 408 -12.56 -3.03 4.50
N LEU A 409 -12.51 -4.35 4.64
CA LEU A 409 -11.35 -5.09 5.10
C LEU A 409 -10.51 -5.55 3.91
N VAL A 410 -9.30 -4.97 3.77
CA VAL A 410 -8.29 -5.40 2.80
C VAL A 410 -7.37 -6.43 3.45
N ILE A 411 -7.21 -7.58 2.81
CA ILE A 411 -6.33 -8.66 3.26
C ILE A 411 -5.28 -8.95 2.19
N HIS A 412 -4.01 -8.70 2.50
CA HIS A 412 -2.88 -9.09 1.67
C HIS A 412 -2.33 -10.43 2.16
N LEU A 413 -2.21 -11.40 1.25
CA LEU A 413 -1.58 -12.68 1.51
C LEU A 413 -0.09 -12.56 1.19
N LYS A 414 0.79 -12.62 2.20
CA LYS A 414 2.26 -12.46 2.06
C LYS A 414 2.89 -13.59 1.23
N ARG A 415 2.69 -13.56 -0.09
CA ARG A 415 3.19 -14.56 -1.03
C ARG A 415 4.63 -14.34 -1.43
N PHE A 416 5.11 -13.10 -1.51
CA PHE A 416 6.49 -12.82 -1.90
C PHE A 416 7.41 -12.88 -0.67
N SER A 417 8.31 -13.85 -0.66
CA SER A 417 9.43 -13.89 0.27
C SER A 417 10.64 -13.28 -0.43
N LEU A 418 11.02 -12.07 -0.04
CA LEU A 418 12.18 -11.36 -0.59
C LEU A 418 13.34 -11.46 0.41
N GLY A 419 14.30 -12.33 0.11
CA GLY A 419 15.41 -12.65 1.02
C GLY A 419 16.54 -13.39 0.29
N GLY A 420 17.39 -14.10 1.03
CA GLY A 420 18.59 -14.76 0.49
C GLY A 420 18.34 -15.76 -0.65
N ARG A 421 17.09 -16.24 -0.80
CA ARG A 421 16.52 -16.71 -2.06
C ARG A 421 15.11 -16.16 -2.16
N SER A 422 14.79 -15.39 -3.20
CA SER A 422 13.43 -14.88 -3.39
C SER A 422 12.52 -15.92 -4.04
N TYR A 423 11.28 -16.03 -3.55
CA TYR A 423 10.28 -16.95 -4.10
C TYR A 423 8.84 -16.46 -3.86
N LYS A 424 7.89 -17.03 -4.61
CA LYS A 424 6.44 -16.87 -4.41
C LYS A 424 5.90 -18.10 -3.66
N VAL A 425 5.04 -17.89 -2.67
CA VAL A 425 4.26 -18.94 -2.01
C VAL A 425 3.05 -19.26 -2.88
N GLU A 426 3.10 -20.39 -3.57
CA GLU A 426 2.05 -20.88 -4.48
C GLU A 426 1.01 -21.78 -3.80
N SER A 427 0.97 -21.81 -2.47
CA SER A 427 -0.04 -22.57 -1.72
C SER A 427 -1.44 -22.04 -2.02
N ILE A 428 -2.38 -22.96 -2.30
CA ILE A 428 -3.81 -22.66 -2.41
C ILE A 428 -4.33 -22.28 -1.03
N ILE A 429 -4.93 -21.09 -0.91
CA ILE A 429 -5.54 -20.59 0.34
C ILE A 429 -7.04 -20.48 0.11
N ASP A 430 -7.81 -21.32 0.78
CA ASP A 430 -9.26 -21.35 0.70
C ASP A 430 -9.85 -20.24 1.55
N PHE A 431 -10.42 -19.24 0.89
CA PHE A 431 -11.13 -18.11 1.51
C PHE A 431 -12.64 -18.19 1.19
N PRO A 432 -13.52 -17.85 2.15
CA PRO A 432 -14.97 -17.83 1.93
C PRO A 432 -15.36 -16.61 1.08
N VAL A 433 -16.35 -16.78 0.20
CA VAL A 433 -16.90 -15.69 -0.64
C VAL A 433 -17.96 -14.87 0.11
N SER A 434 -18.58 -15.44 1.15
CA SER A 434 -19.54 -14.79 2.03
C SER A 434 -19.37 -15.22 3.48
N ASN A 435 -19.75 -14.34 4.40
CA ASN A 435 -19.70 -14.51 5.85
C ASN A 435 -18.36 -15.06 6.37
N LEU A 436 -17.26 -14.39 6.02
CA LEU A 436 -15.98 -14.49 6.72
C LEU A 436 -16.18 -13.97 8.16
N ASP A 437 -16.31 -14.87 9.12
CA ASP A 437 -16.28 -14.53 10.54
C ASP A 437 -14.86 -14.13 10.95
N VAL A 438 -14.72 -12.90 11.48
CA VAL A 438 -13.47 -12.38 12.03
C VAL A 438 -13.54 -12.08 13.53
N ALA A 439 -14.66 -12.36 14.20
CA ALA A 439 -14.86 -12.04 15.61
C ALA A 439 -13.86 -12.78 16.52
N ALA A 440 -13.45 -14.00 16.14
CA ALA A 440 -12.42 -14.77 16.85
C ALA A 440 -11.04 -14.08 16.94
N TYR A 441 -10.78 -13.10 16.07
CA TYR A 441 -9.52 -12.34 15.99
C TYR A 441 -9.60 -10.96 16.68
N SER A 442 -10.75 -10.67 17.29
CA SER A 442 -11.02 -9.43 18.02
C SER A 442 -10.23 -9.33 19.34
N ALA A 443 -9.87 -8.10 19.71
CA ALA A 443 -9.41 -7.75 21.05
C ALA A 443 -10.56 -7.69 22.08
N ASP A 444 -11.78 -7.37 21.62
CA ASP A 444 -12.99 -7.48 22.42
C ASP A 444 -13.58 -8.89 22.31
N ARG A 445 -13.75 -9.54 23.46
CA ARG A 445 -14.29 -10.91 23.59
C ARG A 445 -15.82 -10.97 23.65
N GLN A 446 -16.50 -9.82 23.72
CA GLN A 446 -17.97 -9.74 23.66
C GLN A 446 -18.48 -9.62 22.22
N LEU A 447 -17.63 -9.19 21.29
CA LEU A 447 -17.94 -9.14 19.87
C LEU A 447 -18.28 -10.54 19.33
N GLN A 448 -19.45 -10.66 18.71
CA GLN A 448 -19.94 -11.87 18.04
C GLN A 448 -20.51 -11.50 16.67
N ASN A 449 -20.61 -12.49 15.78
CA ASN A 449 -21.29 -12.37 14.48
C ASN A 449 -20.74 -11.30 13.51
N LEU A 450 -19.48 -10.86 13.67
CA LEU A 450 -18.85 -9.93 12.74
C LEU A 450 -18.43 -10.66 11.46
N GLY A 451 -19.39 -10.76 10.53
CA GLY A 451 -19.20 -11.34 9.19
C GLY A 451 -18.83 -10.30 8.13
N TYR A 452 -18.02 -10.73 7.16
CA TYR A 452 -17.68 -9.97 5.95
C TYR A 452 -17.95 -10.79 4.67
N ASP A 453 -18.36 -10.12 3.60
CA ASP A 453 -18.56 -10.71 2.28
C ASP A 453 -17.46 -10.26 1.30
N LEU A 454 -16.99 -11.18 0.46
CA LEU A 454 -15.95 -10.88 -0.54
C LEU A 454 -16.58 -10.17 -1.74
N TYR A 455 -15.98 -9.06 -2.18
CA TYR A 455 -16.41 -8.37 -3.40
C TYR A 455 -15.28 -8.13 -4.42
N ALA A 456 -14.01 -8.20 -4.05
CA ALA A 456 -12.93 -8.20 -5.05
C ALA A 456 -11.69 -9.01 -4.66
N VAL A 457 -10.95 -9.47 -5.66
CA VAL A 457 -9.70 -10.23 -5.54
C VAL A 457 -8.71 -9.73 -6.60
N VAL A 458 -7.54 -9.27 -6.16
CA VAL A 458 -6.36 -9.13 -7.02
C VAL A 458 -5.69 -10.49 -7.13
N ASN A 459 -5.51 -11.00 -8.34
CA ASN A 459 -4.74 -12.21 -8.63
C ASN A 459 -3.39 -11.81 -9.23
N HIS A 460 -2.33 -12.56 -8.89
CA HIS A 460 -1.01 -12.42 -9.49
C HIS A 460 -0.47 -13.76 -10.01
N ASN A 461 -0.37 -13.90 -11.32
CA ASN A 461 0.23 -15.06 -11.97
C ASN A 461 1.70 -14.77 -12.35
N GLY A 462 2.60 -15.75 -12.16
CA GLY A 462 4.05 -15.56 -12.35
C GLY A 462 4.85 -15.54 -11.03
N THR A 463 6.10 -15.07 -11.11
CA THR A 463 7.15 -15.14 -10.08
C THR A 463 7.20 -13.89 -9.18
N CYS A 464 8.18 -13.80 -8.27
CA CYS A 464 8.44 -12.59 -7.47
C CYS A 464 9.18 -11.46 -8.22
N TYR A 465 9.56 -11.67 -9.49
CA TYR A 465 10.26 -10.66 -10.31
C TYR A 465 9.50 -10.31 -11.61
N THR A 466 8.73 -11.27 -12.14
CA THR A 466 8.03 -11.17 -13.40
C THR A 466 6.69 -11.91 -13.32
N GLY A 467 5.62 -11.24 -13.72
CA GLY A 467 4.28 -11.82 -13.73
C GLY A 467 3.24 -10.89 -14.36
N HIS A 468 1.99 -11.14 -14.03
CA HIS A 468 0.82 -10.41 -14.53
C HIS A 468 -0.28 -10.38 -13.48
N TYR A 469 -0.90 -9.21 -13.31
CA TYR A 469 -2.01 -9.00 -12.38
C TYR A 469 -3.36 -8.93 -13.11
N THR A 470 -4.39 -9.48 -12.48
CA THR A 470 -5.79 -9.35 -12.90
C THR A 470 -6.68 -9.11 -11.68
N ALA A 471 -7.89 -8.59 -11.87
CA ALA A 471 -8.87 -8.45 -10.81
C ALA A 471 -10.12 -9.28 -11.09
N TYR A 472 -10.66 -9.94 -10.07
CA TYR A 472 -12.03 -10.46 -10.06
C TYR A 472 -12.87 -9.54 -9.16
N CYS A 473 -13.97 -8.99 -9.66
CA CYS A 473 -14.85 -8.12 -8.87
C CYS A 473 -16.32 -8.52 -9.03
N LYS A 474 -17.04 -8.50 -7.91
CA LYS A 474 -18.50 -8.56 -7.79
C LYS A 474 -19.04 -7.17 -8.09
N HIS A 475 -19.88 -7.04 -9.11
CA HIS A 475 -20.41 -5.75 -9.53
C HIS A 475 -21.44 -5.21 -8.50
N PRO A 476 -21.23 -4.03 -7.86
CA PRO A 476 -21.92 -3.61 -6.63
C PRO A 476 -23.43 -3.33 -6.72
N TYR A 477 -24.04 -3.36 -7.91
CA TYR A 477 -25.49 -3.20 -8.10
C TYR A 477 -26.19 -4.49 -8.53
N SER A 478 -25.64 -5.18 -9.54
CA SER A 478 -26.21 -6.44 -10.05
C SER A 478 -25.80 -7.69 -9.25
N GLY A 479 -24.70 -7.63 -8.49
CA GLY A 479 -24.13 -8.77 -7.75
C GLY A 479 -23.28 -9.74 -8.59
N GLU A 480 -23.18 -9.52 -9.90
CA GLU A 480 -22.53 -10.44 -10.84
C GLU A 480 -21.00 -10.34 -10.85
N TRP A 481 -20.31 -11.49 -10.86
CA TRP A 481 -18.84 -11.55 -10.83
C TRP A 481 -18.21 -11.43 -12.22
N HIS A 482 -17.17 -10.59 -12.31
CA HIS A 482 -16.46 -10.28 -13.54
C HIS A 482 -14.94 -10.35 -13.35
N SER A 483 -14.25 -10.92 -14.33
CA SER A 483 -12.80 -10.91 -14.48
C SER A 483 -12.37 -9.72 -15.35
N PHE A 484 -11.51 -8.88 -14.80
CA PHE A 484 -10.86 -7.75 -15.45
C PHE A 484 -9.38 -8.09 -15.68
N ASN A 485 -9.03 -8.33 -16.94
CA ASN A 485 -7.67 -8.60 -17.39
C ASN A 485 -7.28 -7.53 -18.42
N ASP A 486 -6.73 -6.41 -17.91
CA ASP A 486 -6.51 -5.17 -18.65
C ASP A 486 -7.74 -4.76 -19.49
N LEU A 487 -7.64 -4.87 -20.82
CA LEU A 487 -8.70 -4.53 -21.78
C LEU A 487 -9.87 -5.52 -21.78
N SER A 488 -9.69 -6.75 -21.30
CA SER A 488 -10.72 -7.80 -21.37
C SER A 488 -11.50 -7.89 -20.07
N VAL A 489 -12.77 -7.49 -20.11
CA VAL A 489 -13.77 -7.80 -19.08
C VAL A 489 -14.57 -9.02 -19.52
N ARG A 490 -14.79 -9.98 -18.61
CA ARG A 490 -15.58 -11.21 -18.86
C ARG A 490 -16.37 -11.61 -17.62
N PRO A 491 -17.63 -12.09 -17.71
CA PRO A 491 -18.30 -12.70 -16.57
C PRO A 491 -17.60 -13.99 -16.14
N ILE A 492 -17.64 -14.30 -14.84
CA ILE A 492 -17.10 -15.52 -14.22
C ILE A 492 -18.08 -16.03 -13.15
N SER A 493 -18.05 -17.32 -12.81
CA SER A 493 -18.86 -17.81 -11.67
C SER A 493 -18.17 -17.51 -10.33
N PRO A 494 -18.94 -17.40 -9.22
CA PRO A 494 -18.37 -17.31 -7.87
C PRO A 494 -17.47 -18.49 -7.46
N GLU A 495 -17.55 -19.61 -8.18
CA GLU A 495 -16.75 -20.82 -7.97
C GLU A 495 -15.43 -20.80 -8.76
N THR A 496 -15.30 -19.93 -9.77
CA THR A 496 -14.14 -19.86 -10.68
C THR A 496 -12.93 -19.13 -10.07
N HIS A 497 -13.01 -18.71 -8.80
CA HIS A 497 -11.92 -18.04 -8.10
C HIS A 497 -10.64 -18.89 -8.06
N ASN A 498 -9.61 -18.49 -8.82
CA ASN A 498 -8.27 -19.09 -8.77
C ASN A 498 -7.56 -18.75 -7.44
N LYS A 499 -7.87 -19.55 -6.41
CA LYS A 499 -7.34 -19.38 -5.03
C LYS A 499 -5.83 -19.66 -4.89
N GLN A 500 -5.13 -20.02 -5.98
CA GLN A 500 -3.67 -20.12 -6.04
C GLN A 500 -3.02 -18.76 -6.33
N ASP A 501 -3.55 -18.00 -7.29
CA ASP A 501 -3.00 -16.70 -7.68
C ASP A 501 -3.59 -15.50 -6.91
N ALA A 502 -4.73 -15.68 -6.23
CA ALA A 502 -5.32 -14.68 -5.34
C ALA A 502 -4.29 -14.14 -4.33
N TYR A 503 -4.08 -12.81 -4.32
CA TYR A 503 -2.96 -12.12 -3.67
C TYR A 503 -3.42 -11.02 -2.70
N VAL A 504 -4.39 -10.19 -3.10
CA VAL A 504 -5.08 -9.24 -2.21
C VAL A 504 -6.58 -9.49 -2.30
N LEU A 505 -7.25 -9.60 -1.16
CA LEU A 505 -8.69 -9.82 -1.03
C LEU A 505 -9.33 -8.54 -0.48
N PHE A 506 -10.48 -8.15 -1.02
CA PHE A 506 -11.29 -7.02 -0.57
C PHE A 506 -12.65 -7.53 -0.10
N TYR A 507 -12.94 -7.26 1.17
CA TYR A 507 -14.13 -7.68 1.89
C TYR A 507 -14.95 -6.46 2.35
N GLU A 508 -16.28 -6.51 2.24
CA GLU A 508 -17.22 -5.50 2.76
C GLU A 508 -17.92 -6.03 4.03
N GLN A 509 -18.11 -5.18 5.05
CA GLN A 509 -18.75 -5.60 6.30
C GLN A 509 -20.24 -5.90 6.09
N ASN A 510 -20.72 -7.02 6.62
CA ASN A 510 -22.12 -7.41 6.44
C ASN A 510 -23.04 -6.48 7.23
N GLN A 511 -23.90 -5.73 6.52
CA GLN A 511 -24.73 -4.66 7.08
C GLN A 511 -25.72 -5.13 8.17
N SER A 512 -26.00 -6.43 8.23
CA SER A 512 -26.79 -7.10 9.28
C SER A 512 -26.20 -7.01 10.70
N THR A 513 -25.00 -6.44 10.88
CA THR A 513 -24.26 -6.39 12.14
C THR A 513 -24.46 -5.10 12.96
N ASN A 514 -25.41 -4.23 12.58
CA ASN A 514 -25.78 -3.00 13.29
C ASN A 514 -27.24 -3.04 13.81
N LEU A 515 -27.60 -4.09 14.56
CA LEU A 515 -28.89 -4.26 15.25
C LEU A 515 -28.67 -4.70 16.71
#